data_AF-A0A7D7RQ25-F1
#
_entry.id   AF-A0A7D7RQ25-F1
#
_cell.length_a   1.000
_cell.length_b   1.000
_cell.length_c   1.000
_cell.angle_alpha   90.00
_cell.angle_beta   90.00
_cell.angle_gamma   90.00
#
_symmetry.space_group_name_H-M   'P 1'
#
loop_
_entity.id
_entity.type
_entity.pdbx_description
1 polymer ?
#
loop_
_entity_poly.entity_id
_entity_poly.type
_entity_poly.pdbx_seq_one_letter_code
_entity_poly.pdbx_strand_id
1 'polypeptide(L)'
;MVDFYDQQKIVLITLGIILLLSAVFIPAAVFYPAKVAFITPEAELVGTSFWSLVLGGGGMVLLAAALFIAALIEKPLTAWLLAGATAAIGFVAIALSLGDYYYMTSERFTYNPPLSLVSSTYTWDEFERVEERLHQQDGASAIESVAYYFYDGSVLEFSGGRIFEMHSSMVRRVETAGGVYTRIQSP
;
A
#
# COMPACT_ATOMS: atom_id res chain seq x y z
N MET A 1 -38.45 -23.20 -14.22
CA MET A 1 -38.22 -21.77 -13.91
C MET A 1 -37.28 -21.75 -12.73
N VAL A 2 -36.11 -21.13 -12.86
CA VAL A 2 -35.23 -20.88 -11.72
C VAL A 2 -35.96 -19.87 -10.83
N ASP A 3 -36.12 -20.17 -9.55
CA ASP A 3 -36.77 -19.26 -8.61
C ASP A 3 -35.95 -17.97 -8.49
N PHE A 4 -36.58 -16.82 -8.26
CA PHE A 4 -35.90 -15.51 -8.19
C PHE A 4 -34.77 -15.53 -7.13
N TYR A 5 -34.99 -16.28 -6.06
CA TYR A 5 -34.02 -16.49 -4.98
C TYR A 5 -32.77 -17.25 -5.43
N ASP A 6 -32.91 -18.27 -6.29
CA ASP A 6 -31.77 -18.99 -6.85
C ASP A 6 -30.99 -18.12 -7.84
N GLN A 7 -31.70 -17.29 -8.63
CA GLN A 7 -31.04 -16.36 -9.54
C GLN A 7 -30.20 -15.32 -8.78
N GLN A 8 -30.70 -14.80 -7.66
CA GLN A 8 -29.96 -13.86 -6.82
C GLN A 8 -28.69 -14.50 -6.23
N LYS A 9 -28.77 -15.74 -5.73
CA LYS A 9 -27.61 -16.47 -5.21
C LYS A 9 -26.55 -16.68 -6.28
N ILE A 10 -26.95 -17.08 -7.48
CA ILE A 10 -26.03 -17.30 -8.60
C ILE A 10 -25.28 -16.01 -8.95
N VAL A 11 -25.98 -14.86 -8.99
CA VAL A 11 -25.36 -13.56 -9.27
C VAL A 11 -24.35 -13.19 -8.19
N LEU A 12 -24.72 -13.31 -6.91
CA LEU A 12 -23.83 -12.98 -5.78
C LEU A 12 -22.56 -13.85 -5.77
N ILE A 13 -22.71 -15.16 -6.00
CA ILE A 13 -21.57 -16.10 -6.08
C ILE A 13 -20.68 -15.74 -7.27
N THR A 14 -21.26 -15.46 -8.43
CA THR A 14 -20.52 -15.11 -9.65
C THR A 14 -19.71 -13.82 -9.43
N LEU A 15 -20.32 -12.78 -8.87
CA LEU A 15 -19.63 -11.54 -8.52
C LEU A 15 -18.56 -11.75 -7.46
N GLY A 16 -18.80 -12.62 -6.47
CA GLY A 16 -17.82 -13.00 -5.46
C GLY A 16 -16.58 -13.64 -6.08
N ILE A 17 -16.74 -14.57 -7.02
CA ILE A 17 -15.63 -15.19 -7.74
C ILE A 17 -14.85 -14.15 -8.55
N ILE A 18 -15.55 -13.27 -9.28
CA ILE A 18 -14.90 -12.21 -10.06
C ILE A 18 -14.07 -11.29 -9.14
N LEU A 19 -14.64 -10.84 -8.02
CA LEU A 19 -13.93 -10.00 -7.04
C LEU A 19 -12.71 -10.72 -6.45
N LEU A 20 -12.86 -12.01 -6.11
CA LEU A 20 -11.78 -12.81 -5.55
C LEU A 20 -10.60 -12.94 -6.51
N LEU A 21 -10.86 -13.24 -7.78
CA LEU A 21 -9.82 -13.29 -8.81
C LEU A 21 -9.21 -11.92 -9.05
N SER A 22 -10.04 -10.87 -9.02
CA SER A 22 -9.61 -9.49 -9.21
C SER A 22 -8.75 -8.97 -8.06
N ALA A 23 -8.86 -9.53 -6.85
CA ALA A 23 -8.10 -9.11 -5.68
C ALA A 23 -6.58 -9.18 -5.86
N VAL A 24 -6.11 -10.07 -6.75
CA VAL A 24 -4.68 -10.21 -7.07
C VAL A 24 -4.18 -9.07 -7.97
N PHE A 25 -5.01 -8.61 -8.92
CA PHE A 25 -4.57 -7.70 -9.98
C PHE A 25 -5.02 -6.26 -9.76
N ILE A 26 -6.21 -6.01 -9.23
CA ILE A 26 -6.78 -4.66 -9.09
C ILE A 26 -5.93 -3.73 -8.21
N PRO A 27 -5.34 -4.17 -7.08
CA PRO A 27 -4.49 -3.27 -6.29
C PRO A 27 -3.31 -2.70 -7.08
N ALA A 28 -2.67 -3.52 -7.91
CA ALA A 28 -1.55 -3.09 -8.75
C ALA A 28 -2.02 -2.38 -10.04
N ALA A 29 -3.07 -2.88 -10.70
CA ALA A 29 -3.50 -2.40 -12.01
C ALA A 29 -4.44 -1.18 -11.96
N VAL A 30 -5.10 -0.93 -10.82
CA VAL A 30 -6.10 0.13 -10.68
C VAL A 30 -5.77 1.06 -9.52
N PHE A 31 -5.54 0.53 -8.31
CA PHE A 31 -5.33 1.41 -7.14
C PHE A 31 -4.02 2.19 -7.26
N TYR A 32 -2.96 1.54 -7.72
CA TYR A 32 -1.69 2.22 -7.92
C TYR A 32 -1.76 3.33 -9.00
N PRO A 33 -2.25 3.10 -10.24
CA PRO A 33 -2.42 4.18 -11.22
C PRO A 33 -3.35 5.30 -10.75
N ALA A 34 -4.40 4.97 -10.00
CA ALA A 34 -5.28 5.99 -9.42
C ALA A 34 -4.50 6.91 -8.47
N LYS A 35 -3.63 6.37 -7.61
CA LYS A 35 -2.77 7.21 -6.75
C LYS A 35 -1.87 8.12 -7.57
N VAL A 36 -1.20 7.58 -8.59
CA VAL A 36 -0.30 8.37 -9.45
C VAL A 36 -1.07 9.52 -10.13
N ALA A 37 -2.30 9.27 -10.58
CA ALA A 37 -3.12 10.27 -11.27
C ALA A 37 -3.70 11.35 -10.34
N PHE A 38 -3.99 11.03 -9.07
CA PHE A 38 -4.75 11.91 -8.17
C PHE A 38 -3.95 12.54 -7.02
N ILE A 39 -2.69 12.14 -6.75
CA ILE A 39 -1.92 12.71 -5.63
C ILE A 39 -1.41 14.12 -5.95
N THR A 40 -0.49 14.27 -6.90
CA THR A 40 -0.02 15.60 -7.34
C THR A 40 0.70 15.53 -8.70
N PRO A 41 0.45 16.46 -9.62
CA PRO A 41 1.17 16.55 -10.89
C PRO A 41 2.64 16.99 -10.73
N GLU A 42 3.02 17.53 -9.57
CA GLU A 42 4.39 17.97 -9.25
C GLU A 42 5.30 16.83 -8.78
N ALA A 43 4.75 15.62 -8.58
CA ALA A 43 5.50 14.47 -8.12
C ALA A 43 6.39 13.94 -9.25
N GLU A 44 7.70 13.93 -9.03
CA GLU A 44 8.66 13.31 -9.95
C GLU A 44 8.45 11.80 -10.01
N LEU A 45 8.12 11.20 -8.86
CA LEU A 45 7.82 9.78 -8.75
C LEU A 45 6.89 9.55 -7.55
N VAL A 46 5.86 8.74 -7.78
CA VAL A 46 4.91 8.29 -6.75
C VAL A 46 5.12 6.80 -6.52
N GLY A 47 5.21 6.41 -5.25
CA GLY A 47 5.30 5.03 -4.82
C GLY A 47 4.29 4.72 -3.72
N THR A 48 4.19 3.43 -3.41
CA THR A 48 3.36 2.89 -2.34
C THR A 48 4.13 1.79 -1.63
N SER A 49 3.81 1.53 -0.36
CA SER A 49 4.39 0.41 0.36
C SER A 49 3.77 -0.91 -0.09
N PHE A 50 4.47 -2.02 0.16
CA PHE A 50 3.92 -3.37 -0.03
C PHE A 50 2.60 -3.58 0.72
N TRP A 51 2.44 -2.94 1.89
CA TRP A 51 1.22 -3.01 2.69
C TRP A 51 0.00 -2.46 1.98
N SER A 52 0.13 -1.49 1.07
CA SER A 52 -1.01 -1.07 0.24
C SER A 52 -1.53 -2.22 -0.63
N LEU A 53 -0.66 -3.01 -1.24
CA LEU A 53 -1.10 -4.13 -2.07
C LEU A 53 -1.82 -5.19 -1.22
N VAL A 54 -1.27 -5.48 -0.03
CA VAL A 54 -1.86 -6.42 0.93
C VAL A 54 -3.22 -5.93 1.41
N LEU A 55 -3.35 -4.65 1.82
CA LEU A 55 -4.59 -4.06 2.29
C LEU A 55 -5.64 -3.95 1.18
N GLY A 56 -5.23 -3.58 -0.03
CA GLY A 56 -6.11 -3.46 -1.19
C GLY A 56 -6.64 -4.82 -1.64
N GLY A 57 -5.75 -5.82 -1.74
CA GLY A 57 -6.12 -7.19 -2.08
C GLY A 57 -6.95 -7.85 -0.98
N GLY A 58 -6.54 -7.72 0.28
CA GLY A 58 -7.27 -8.21 1.43
C GLY A 58 -8.67 -7.62 1.54
N GLY A 59 -8.82 -6.31 1.29
CA GLY A 59 -10.11 -5.65 1.25
C GLY A 59 -11.02 -6.19 0.14
N MET A 60 -10.49 -6.45 -1.05
CA MET A 60 -11.21 -7.10 -2.15
C MET A 60 -11.66 -8.53 -1.81
N VAL A 61 -10.80 -9.30 -1.13
CA VAL A 61 -11.15 -10.65 -0.63
C VAL A 61 -12.30 -10.56 0.38
N LEU A 62 -12.28 -9.58 1.28
CA LEU A 62 -13.37 -9.36 2.25
C LEU A 62 -14.68 -8.97 1.55
N LEU A 63 -14.64 -8.16 0.49
CA LEU A 63 -15.83 -7.88 -0.32
C LEU A 63 -16.36 -9.14 -1.00
N ALA A 64 -15.49 -9.99 -1.55
CA ALA A 64 -15.89 -11.28 -2.11
C ALA A 64 -16.52 -12.19 -1.04
N ALA A 65 -15.91 -12.27 0.15
CA ALA A 65 -16.44 -13.02 1.29
C ALA A 65 -17.82 -12.51 1.72
N ALA A 66 -18.04 -11.19 1.75
CA ALA A 66 -19.35 -10.61 2.05
C ALA A 66 -20.43 -11.09 1.07
N LEU A 67 -20.13 -11.18 -0.24
CA LEU A 67 -21.07 -11.70 -1.23
C LEU A 67 -21.36 -13.20 -1.03
N PHE A 68 -20.34 -14.00 -0.70
CA PHE A 68 -20.55 -15.42 -0.38
C PHE A 68 -21.39 -15.61 0.89
N ILE A 69 -21.14 -14.81 1.93
CA ILE A 69 -21.93 -14.83 3.17
C ILE A 69 -23.40 -14.50 2.87
N ALA A 70 -23.65 -13.46 2.06
CA ALA A 70 -25.01 -13.06 1.67
C ALA A 70 -25.73 -14.14 0.84
N ALA A 71 -24.99 -14.92 0.04
CA ALA A 71 -25.56 -15.96 -0.83
C ALA A 71 -25.78 -17.31 -0.14
N LEU A 72 -24.89 -17.69 0.78
CA LEU A 72 -24.84 -19.05 1.34
C LEU A 72 -25.58 -19.18 2.68
N ILE A 73 -25.72 -18.11 3.46
CA ILE A 73 -26.43 -18.16 4.75
C ILE A 73 -27.95 -18.10 4.51
N GLU A 74 -28.66 -19.12 4.98
CA GLU A 74 -30.11 -19.25 4.77
C GLU A 74 -30.94 -18.22 5.54
N LYS A 75 -30.49 -17.80 6.73
CA LYS A 75 -31.19 -16.82 7.56
C LYS A 75 -30.92 -15.40 7.05
N PRO A 76 -31.88 -14.73 6.37
CA PRO A 76 -31.60 -13.54 5.57
C PRO A 76 -31.08 -12.37 6.41
N LEU A 77 -31.67 -12.11 7.58
CA LEU A 77 -31.23 -11.01 8.45
C LEU A 77 -29.78 -11.20 8.91
N THR A 78 -29.43 -12.41 9.35
CA THR A 78 -28.07 -12.76 9.78
C THR A 78 -27.09 -12.70 8.62
N ALA A 79 -27.48 -13.18 7.44
CA ALA A 79 -26.67 -13.16 6.22
C ALA A 79 -26.30 -11.73 5.86
N TRP A 80 -27.30 -10.82 5.79
CA TRP A 80 -27.08 -9.43 5.43
C TRP A 80 -26.29 -8.65 6.49
N LEU A 81 -26.51 -8.91 7.79
CA LEU A 81 -25.73 -8.28 8.85
C LEU A 81 -24.26 -8.68 8.80
N LEU A 82 -23.96 -9.98 8.68
CA LEU A 82 -22.60 -10.48 8.58
C LEU A 82 -21.92 -10.03 7.29
N ALA A 83 -22.63 -10.08 6.16
CA ALA A 83 -22.14 -9.58 4.88
C ALA A 83 -21.85 -8.08 4.95
N GLY A 84 -22.76 -7.29 5.52
CA GLY A 84 -22.59 -5.85 5.69
C GLY A 84 -21.40 -5.50 6.58
N ALA A 85 -21.24 -6.19 7.71
CA ALA A 85 -20.09 -5.99 8.60
C ALA A 85 -18.76 -6.37 7.90
N THR A 86 -18.73 -7.50 7.21
CA THR A 86 -17.54 -7.95 6.46
C THR A 86 -17.20 -6.97 5.33
N ALA A 87 -18.21 -6.48 4.60
CA ALA A 87 -18.02 -5.50 3.54
C ALA A 87 -17.49 -4.17 4.10
N ALA A 88 -18.00 -3.70 5.25
CA ALA A 88 -17.50 -2.49 5.88
C ALA A 88 -16.01 -2.58 6.22
N ILE A 89 -15.56 -3.71 6.78
CA ILE A 89 -14.13 -3.95 7.05
C ILE A 89 -13.33 -3.98 5.74
N GLY A 90 -13.87 -4.62 4.69
CA GLY A 90 -13.25 -4.64 3.36
C GLY A 90 -13.06 -3.25 2.76
N PHE A 91 -14.08 -2.38 2.85
CA PHE A 91 -13.98 -1.00 2.38
C PHE A 91 -12.96 -0.18 3.17
N VAL A 92 -12.90 -0.36 4.50
CA VAL A 92 -11.87 0.30 5.33
C VAL A 92 -10.47 -0.14 4.88
N ALA A 93 -10.23 -1.43 4.66
CA ALA A 93 -8.94 -1.92 4.18
C ALA A 93 -8.56 -1.33 2.81
N ILE A 94 -9.51 -1.23 1.87
CA ILE A 94 -9.29 -0.59 0.56
C ILE A 94 -8.97 0.90 0.73
N ALA A 95 -9.68 1.62 1.60
CA ALA A 95 -9.43 3.03 1.87
C ALA A 95 -8.02 3.25 2.44
N LEU A 96 -7.60 2.43 3.40
CA LEU A 96 -6.23 2.47 3.96
C LEU A 96 -5.17 2.12 2.93
N SER A 97 -5.47 1.18 2.01
CA SER A 97 -4.62 0.92 0.86
C SER A 97 -4.48 2.16 -0.01
N LEU A 98 -5.56 2.83 -0.36
CA LEU A 98 -5.52 4.05 -1.20
C LEU A 98 -4.81 5.22 -0.50
N GLY A 99 -4.87 5.28 0.83
CA GLY A 99 -4.21 6.29 1.65
C GLY A 99 -2.69 6.13 1.75
N ASP A 100 -2.13 4.93 1.58
CA ASP A 100 -0.69 4.71 1.66
C ASP A 100 0.02 5.20 0.38
N TYR A 101 0.83 6.25 0.48
CA TYR A 101 1.62 6.74 -0.64
C TYR A 101 2.84 7.50 -0.17
N TYR A 102 3.88 7.55 -1.00
CA TYR A 102 4.97 8.51 -0.89
C TYR A 102 5.26 9.12 -2.25
N TYR A 103 5.72 10.36 -2.26
CA TYR A 103 6.22 11.01 -3.46
C TYR A 103 7.34 11.97 -3.12
N MET A 104 8.17 12.28 -4.12
CA MET A 104 9.19 13.33 -4.03
C MET A 104 8.93 14.41 -5.06
N THR A 105 9.27 15.65 -4.70
CA THR A 105 9.38 16.78 -5.62
C THR A 105 10.80 17.33 -5.57
N SER A 106 11.06 18.42 -6.30
CA SER A 106 12.35 19.10 -6.25
C SER A 106 12.72 19.61 -4.84
N GLU A 107 11.75 19.88 -3.98
CA GLU A 107 11.93 20.62 -2.71
C GLU A 107 11.65 19.77 -1.46
N ARG A 108 10.80 18.75 -1.58
CA ARG A 108 10.28 18.00 -0.43
C ARG A 108 10.03 16.53 -0.74
N PHE A 109 10.07 15.73 0.31
CA PHE A 109 9.58 14.35 0.34
C PHE A 109 8.32 14.29 1.18
N THR A 110 7.25 13.68 0.66
CA THR A 110 6.00 13.50 1.42
C THR A 110 5.68 12.02 1.53
N TYR A 111 5.35 11.58 2.74
CA TYR A 111 4.98 10.22 3.06
C TYR A 111 3.69 10.18 3.87
N ASN A 112 2.71 9.41 3.39
CA ASN A 112 1.55 9.00 4.16
C ASN A 112 1.64 7.50 4.45
N PRO A 113 1.93 7.10 5.71
CA PRO A 113 2.16 5.71 6.05
C PRO A 113 0.92 4.82 5.92
N PRO A 114 1.11 3.50 5.76
CA PRO A 114 -0.01 2.57 5.81
C PRO A 114 -0.68 2.66 7.19
N LEU A 115 -2.01 2.68 7.20
CA LEU A 115 -2.84 2.80 8.40
C LEU A 115 -2.88 4.21 9.05
N SER A 116 -2.29 5.23 8.41
CA SER A 116 -2.39 6.64 8.85
C SER A 116 -3.21 7.47 7.86
N LEU A 117 -3.89 8.50 8.38
CA LEU A 117 -4.51 9.56 7.58
C LEU A 117 -3.67 10.86 7.58
N VAL A 118 -2.55 10.84 8.29
CA VAL A 118 -1.66 12.00 8.44
C VAL A 118 -0.46 11.83 7.54
N SER A 119 -0.40 12.66 6.49
CA SER A 119 0.78 12.80 5.65
C SER A 119 1.84 13.64 6.37
N SER A 120 3.06 13.14 6.41
CA SER A 120 4.23 13.90 6.86
C SER A 120 5.01 14.39 5.65
N THR A 121 5.39 15.67 5.66
CA THR A 121 6.18 16.30 4.59
C THR A 121 7.49 16.77 5.19
N TYR A 122 8.59 16.39 4.54
CA TYR A 122 9.94 16.68 4.98
C TYR A 122 10.69 17.44 3.89
N THR A 123 11.41 18.50 4.25
CA THR A 123 12.34 19.19 3.34
C THR A 123 13.70 18.50 3.35
N TRP A 124 14.51 18.71 2.30
CA TRP A 124 15.78 17.99 2.16
C TRP A 124 16.80 18.28 3.25
N ASP A 125 16.74 19.46 3.87
CA ASP A 125 17.59 19.91 4.99
C ASP A 125 17.21 19.28 6.34
N GLU A 126 16.04 18.65 6.46
CA GLU A 126 15.62 17.94 7.68
C GLU A 126 16.22 16.53 7.79
N PHE A 127 16.79 16.01 6.71
CA PHE A 127 17.43 14.70 6.69
C PHE A 127 18.83 14.76 7.29
N GLU A 128 19.07 13.95 8.33
CA GLU A 128 20.37 13.80 8.97
C GLU A 128 21.23 12.80 8.20
N ARG A 129 20.71 11.58 8.00
CA ARG A 129 21.42 10.53 7.29
C ARG A 129 20.51 9.51 6.62
N VAL A 130 21.06 8.84 5.61
CA VAL A 130 20.45 7.70 4.93
C VAL A 130 21.30 6.46 5.20
N GLU A 131 20.68 5.41 5.72
CA GLU A 131 21.31 4.10 5.89
C GLU A 131 20.73 3.09 4.91
N GLU A 132 21.60 2.46 4.15
CA GLU A 132 21.26 1.31 3.31
C GLU A 132 21.71 0.03 4.01
N ARG A 133 20.76 -0.84 4.37
CA ARG A 133 21.04 -2.14 4.98
C ARG A 133 21.10 -3.21 3.91
N LEU A 134 22.24 -3.89 3.82
CA LEU A 134 22.47 -4.97 2.87
C LEU A 134 22.36 -6.32 3.56
N HIS A 135 21.61 -7.24 2.94
CA HIS A 135 21.61 -8.66 3.32
C HIS A 135 22.50 -9.44 2.33
N GLN A 136 23.40 -10.27 2.86
CA GLN A 136 24.28 -11.10 2.05
C GLN A 136 23.72 -12.53 2.00
N GLN A 137 23.20 -12.93 0.84
CA GLN A 137 22.75 -14.30 0.60
C GLN A 137 23.49 -14.86 -0.62
N ASP A 138 24.17 -15.99 -0.43
CA ASP A 138 24.91 -16.73 -1.48
C ASP A 138 25.88 -15.88 -2.34
N GLY A 139 26.62 -14.96 -1.71
CA GLY A 139 27.66 -14.17 -2.38
C GLY A 139 27.16 -12.96 -3.18
N ALA A 140 25.84 -12.74 -3.25
CA ALA A 140 25.23 -11.52 -3.76
C ALA A 140 24.78 -10.62 -2.59
N SER A 141 25.12 -9.33 -2.66
CA SER A 141 24.59 -8.33 -1.73
C SER A 141 23.30 -7.75 -2.30
N ALA A 142 22.18 -7.97 -1.62
CA ALA A 142 20.89 -7.36 -1.95
C ALA A 142 20.55 -6.30 -0.91
N ILE A 143 19.91 -5.22 -1.35
CA ILE A 143 19.41 -4.20 -0.43
C ILE A 143 18.18 -4.77 0.28
N GLU A 144 18.25 -4.84 1.61
CA GLU A 144 17.18 -5.36 2.47
C GLU A 144 16.22 -4.24 2.87
N SER A 145 16.77 -3.14 3.36
CA SER A 145 15.99 -1.96 3.72
C SER A 145 16.81 -0.68 3.59
N VAL A 146 16.09 0.43 3.46
CA VAL A 146 16.65 1.79 3.52
C VAL A 146 15.98 2.52 4.67
N ALA A 147 16.79 3.08 5.57
CA ALA A 147 16.33 3.90 6.67
C ALA A 147 16.76 5.36 6.46
N TYR A 148 15.81 6.28 6.59
CA TYR A 148 16.02 7.72 6.54
C TYR A 148 15.88 8.27 7.96
N TYR A 149 16.94 8.89 8.46
CA TYR A 149 16.98 9.50 9.78
C TYR A 149 16.87 11.01 9.64
N PHE A 150 16.08 11.62 10.52
CA PHE A 150 15.81 13.05 10.54
C PHE A 150 16.42 13.67 11.80
N TYR A 151 16.76 14.96 11.73
CA TYR A 151 17.33 15.70 12.87
C TYR A 151 16.40 15.80 14.08
N ASP A 152 15.09 15.60 13.89
CA ASP A 152 14.09 15.55 14.96
C ASP A 152 14.07 14.20 15.71
N GLY A 153 14.91 13.25 15.29
CA GLY A 153 15.00 11.90 15.86
C GLY A 153 13.99 10.90 15.28
N SER A 154 13.17 11.31 14.31
CA SER A 154 12.29 10.38 13.59
C SER A 154 13.08 9.51 12.60
N VAL A 155 12.54 8.33 12.30
CA VAL A 155 13.15 7.37 11.37
C VAL A 155 12.07 6.79 10.46
N LEU A 156 12.30 6.87 9.14
CA LEU A 156 11.49 6.20 8.14
C LEU A 156 12.25 5.03 7.54
N GLU A 157 11.80 3.81 7.84
CA GLU A 157 12.37 2.59 7.28
C GLU A 157 11.48 2.02 6.19
N PHE A 158 12.07 1.70 5.05
CA PHE A 158 11.41 1.05 3.94
C PHE A 158 12.12 -0.25 3.57
N SER A 159 11.37 -1.34 3.51
CA SER A 159 11.85 -2.68 3.12
C SER A 159 11.38 -3.12 1.72
N GLY A 160 10.69 -2.24 0.99
CA GLY A 160 9.98 -2.63 -0.24
C GLY A 160 9.48 -1.44 -1.07
N GLY A 161 9.26 -1.69 -2.37
CA GLY A 161 8.56 -0.78 -3.28
C GLY A 161 9.45 0.14 -4.11
N ARG A 162 8.83 1.13 -4.78
CA ARG A 162 9.52 2.06 -5.69
C ARG A 162 10.49 3.02 -4.99
N ILE A 163 10.52 3.05 -3.67
CA ILE A 163 11.52 3.78 -2.89
C ILE A 163 12.94 3.35 -3.27
N PHE A 164 13.15 2.08 -3.64
CA PHE A 164 14.45 1.60 -4.15
C PHE A 164 14.80 2.18 -5.53
N GLU A 165 13.81 2.44 -6.38
CA GLU A 165 14.03 3.17 -7.65
C GLU A 165 14.38 4.64 -7.38
N MET A 166 13.76 5.24 -6.35
CA MET A 166 13.99 6.63 -5.95
C MET A 166 15.26 6.82 -5.11
N HIS A 167 15.82 5.73 -4.58
CA HIS A 167 16.86 5.76 -3.55
C HIS A 167 18.07 6.58 -3.98
N SER A 168 18.59 6.35 -5.18
CA SER A 168 19.76 7.09 -5.70
C SER A 168 19.52 8.60 -5.81
N SER A 169 18.32 9.00 -6.21
CA SER A 169 17.90 10.42 -6.27
C SER A 169 17.79 11.00 -4.85
N MET A 170 17.19 10.26 -3.92
CA MET A 170 17.07 10.70 -2.52
C MET A 170 18.42 10.87 -1.85
N VAL A 171 19.31 9.88 -1.96
CA VAL A 171 20.68 9.93 -1.41
C VAL A 171 21.39 11.18 -1.89
N ARG A 172 21.37 11.44 -3.20
CA ARG A 172 22.03 12.61 -3.79
C ARG A 172 21.49 13.93 -3.25
N ARG A 173 20.17 14.04 -3.05
CA ARG A 173 19.52 15.25 -2.53
C ARG A 173 19.86 15.48 -1.06
N VAL A 174 19.85 14.42 -0.26
CA VAL A 174 20.26 14.47 1.15
C VAL A 174 21.73 14.87 1.29
N GLU A 175 22.64 14.29 0.50
CA GLU A 175 24.05 14.68 0.50
C GLU A 175 24.25 16.13 0.05
N THR A 176 23.48 16.60 -0.94
CA THR A 176 23.54 18.00 -1.41
C THR A 176 23.04 18.99 -0.35
N ALA A 177 22.08 18.56 0.49
CA ALA A 177 21.57 19.34 1.61
C ALA A 177 22.48 19.28 2.86
N GLY A 178 23.56 18.48 2.83
CA GLY A 178 24.52 18.36 3.92
C GLY A 178 24.34 17.15 4.84
N GLY A 179 23.41 16.25 4.53
CA GLY A 179 23.24 14.98 5.24
C GLY A 179 24.28 13.91 4.83
N VAL A 180 24.31 12.80 5.56
CA VAL A 180 25.32 11.73 5.38
C VAL A 180 24.69 10.46 4.81
N TYR A 181 25.36 9.79 3.87
CA TYR A 181 24.97 8.46 3.41
C TYR A 181 25.90 7.39 3.98
N THR A 182 25.33 6.33 4.54
CA THR A 182 26.08 5.19 5.08
C THR A 182 25.49 3.88 4.55
N ARG A 183 26.37 2.96 4.15
CA ARG A 183 26.01 1.60 3.77
C ARG A 183 26.46 0.64 4.86
N ILE A 184 25.52 -0.11 5.42
CA ILE A 184 25.76 -1.04 6.52
C ILE A 184 25.50 -2.46 6.02
N GLN A 185 26.48 -3.35 6.21
CA GLN A 185 26.27 -4.78 6.04
C GLN A 185 25.58 -5.31 7.31
N SER A 186 24.34 -5.78 7.17
CA SER A 186 23.68 -6.52 8.24
C SER A 186 24.42 -7.86 8.44
N PRO A 187 24.70 -8.26 9.69
CA PRO A 187 25.40 -9.51 10.00
C PRO A 187 24.60 -10.75 9.63
#